data_AF-A0A5N6S7R9-F1
#
_entry.id   AF-A0A5N6S7R9-F1
#
_cell.length_a   1.000
_cell.length_b   1.000
_cell.length_c   1.000
_cell.angle_alpha   90.00
_cell.angle_beta   90.00
_cell.angle_gamma   90.00
#
_symmetry.space_group_name_H-M   'P 1'
#
loop_
_entity.id
_entity.type
_entity.pdbx_description
1 polymer ?
#
loop_
_entity_poly.entity_id
_entity_poly.type
_entity_poly.pdbx_seq_one_letter_code
_entity_poly.pdbx_strand_id
1 'polypeptide(L)'
;MKPTHIERGYWGDGQGESIRPVANTSFGNIGALNCWEHLQPLLKYLEYSQDVEIHVASWPPIWDKREGIEWADHMTAEMSTKICQTMAVEGTCFVLICTQVMSEESKKKSNLEDFKFAQCPGGGFSMIFDAFGKPLVKALPPGEEGILYADVDLDLKRQAQQSLDVVGHYSRPDLLSLTANATEARPVTRMQDNNNSH
;
A
#
# COMPACT_ATOMS: atom_id res chain seq x y z
N MET A 1 8.93 7.63 2.03
CA MET A 1 8.41 6.40 2.65
C MET A 1 9.02 6.26 4.04
N LYS A 2 8.24 5.87 5.06
CA LYS A 2 8.66 5.91 6.47
C LYS A 2 8.29 4.61 7.19
N PRO A 3 9.25 3.92 7.82
CA PRO A 3 8.96 2.76 8.65
C PRO A 3 8.02 3.09 9.83
N THR A 4 7.19 2.12 10.19
CA THR A 4 6.16 2.27 11.22
C THR A 4 6.66 1.86 12.60
N HIS A 5 6.44 2.69 13.61
CA HIS A 5 6.72 2.35 15.01
C HIS A 5 8.12 1.73 15.23
N ILE A 6 8.20 0.48 15.70
CA ILE A 6 9.45 -0.23 16.01
C ILE A 6 10.29 -0.51 14.77
N GLU A 7 9.68 -0.52 13.58
CA GLU A 7 10.37 -0.70 12.31
C GLU A 7 11.45 0.37 12.08
N ARG A 8 11.28 1.57 12.67
CA ARG A 8 12.28 2.65 12.59
C ARG A 8 13.62 2.28 13.23
N GLY A 9 13.66 1.26 14.09
CA GLY A 9 14.90 0.73 14.67
C GLY A 9 15.68 -0.19 13.73
N TYR A 10 15.06 -0.68 12.66
CA TYR A 10 15.63 -1.68 11.75
C TYR A 10 15.79 -1.18 10.31
N TRP A 11 14.85 -0.37 9.83
CA TRP A 11 14.81 0.07 8.43
C TRP A 11 15.02 1.59 8.30
N GLY A 12 15.64 1.99 7.19
CA GLY A 12 15.81 3.40 6.81
C GLY A 12 14.60 3.97 6.07
N ASP A 13 14.61 5.28 5.88
CA ASP A 13 13.55 5.98 5.15
C ASP A 13 13.76 5.93 3.63
N GLY A 14 12.67 5.83 2.87
CA GLY A 14 12.71 6.04 1.43
C GLY A 14 13.01 7.50 1.05
N GLN A 15 13.71 7.69 -0.07
CA GLN A 15 14.24 8.97 -0.55
C GLN A 15 13.59 9.41 -1.87
N GLY A 16 14.26 10.27 -2.64
CA GLY A 16 13.73 10.87 -3.87
C GLY A 16 13.15 9.87 -4.87
N GLU A 17 13.73 8.68 -5.03
CA GLU A 17 13.20 7.66 -5.95
C GLU A 17 11.82 7.12 -5.52
N SER A 18 11.50 7.20 -4.22
CA SER A 18 10.21 6.79 -3.68
C SER A 18 9.04 7.66 -4.15
N ILE A 19 9.30 8.76 -4.88
CA ILE A 19 8.23 9.55 -5.49
C ILE A 19 7.73 8.97 -6.81
N ARG A 20 8.28 7.84 -7.29
CA ARG A 20 7.82 7.13 -8.50
C ARG A 20 7.28 5.74 -8.13
N PRO A 21 6.17 5.64 -7.39
CA PRO A 21 5.61 4.36 -6.96
C PRO A 21 5.06 3.52 -8.13
N VAL A 22 4.88 4.09 -9.32
CA VAL A 22 4.30 3.41 -10.49
C VAL A 22 5.34 3.05 -11.54
N ALA A 23 5.35 1.79 -11.95
CA ALA A 23 6.16 1.28 -13.04
C ALA A 23 5.29 0.99 -14.28
N ASN A 24 5.73 1.44 -15.44
CA ASN A 24 5.06 1.16 -16.71
C ASN A 24 5.48 -0.22 -17.21
N THR A 25 4.52 -1.11 -17.44
CA THR A 25 4.79 -2.48 -17.88
C THR A 25 3.94 -2.84 -19.11
N SER A 26 4.24 -3.99 -19.74
CA SER A 26 3.39 -4.53 -20.82
C SER A 26 2.01 -5.00 -20.34
N PHE A 27 1.79 -5.07 -19.02
CA PHE A 27 0.55 -5.50 -18.39
C PHE A 27 -0.25 -4.34 -17.78
N GLY A 28 0.21 -3.09 -18.00
CA GLY A 28 -0.35 -1.87 -17.43
C GLY A 28 0.61 -1.16 -16.47
N ASN A 29 0.16 -0.02 -15.95
CA ASN A 29 0.88 0.76 -14.95
C ASN A 29 0.69 0.14 -13.56
N ILE A 30 1.76 -0.37 -12.98
CA ILE A 30 1.72 -1.10 -11.71
C ILE A 30 2.32 -0.25 -10.59
N GLY A 31 1.52 0.05 -9.59
CA GLY A 31 1.93 0.74 -8.38
C GLY A 31 2.03 -0.20 -7.18
N ALA A 32 2.78 0.21 -6.15
CA ALA A 32 2.88 -0.55 -4.91
C ALA A 32 3.12 0.35 -3.70
N LEU A 33 2.48 0.00 -2.58
CA LEU A 33 2.69 0.59 -1.27
C LEU A 33 2.78 -0.50 -0.21
N ASN A 34 3.38 -0.17 0.93
CA ASN A 34 3.59 -1.10 2.02
C ASN A 34 2.90 -0.67 3.31
N CYS A 35 2.10 -1.57 3.89
CA CYS A 35 1.48 -1.43 5.22
C CYS A 35 0.76 -0.08 5.40
N TRP A 36 1.14 0.76 6.36
CA TRP A 36 0.46 2.04 6.61
C TRP A 36 0.80 3.17 5.63
N GLU A 37 1.57 2.91 4.58
CA GLU A 37 1.70 3.85 3.46
C GLU A 37 0.35 4.08 2.76
N HIS A 38 -0.55 3.09 2.77
CA HIS A 38 -1.92 3.24 2.28
C HIS A 38 -2.76 4.25 3.10
N LEU A 39 -2.28 4.65 4.28
CA LEU A 39 -2.90 5.72 5.10
C LEU A 39 -2.25 7.09 4.89
N GLN A 40 -1.28 7.23 3.97
CA GLN A 40 -0.67 8.51 3.62
C GLN A 40 -1.40 9.14 2.42
N PRO A 41 -2.33 10.11 2.61
CA PRO A 41 -3.20 10.56 1.53
C PRO A 41 -2.43 11.21 0.38
N LEU A 42 -1.35 11.95 0.69
CA LEU A 42 -0.51 12.59 -0.32
C LEU A 42 0.30 11.59 -1.14
N LEU A 43 0.67 10.45 -0.54
CA LEU A 43 1.39 9.39 -1.25
C LEU A 43 0.46 8.65 -2.20
N LYS A 44 -0.75 8.31 -1.75
CA LYS A 44 -1.81 7.76 -2.61
C LYS A 44 -2.16 8.71 -3.75
N TYR A 45 -2.34 10.01 -3.46
CA TYR A 45 -2.62 11.02 -4.48
C TYR A 45 -1.49 11.12 -5.51
N LEU A 46 -0.24 11.04 -5.07
CA LEU A 46 0.91 11.00 -5.97
C LEU A 46 0.90 9.76 -6.87
N GLU A 47 0.56 8.59 -6.34
CA GLU A 47 0.41 7.36 -7.12
C GLU A 47 -0.73 7.44 -8.14
N TYR A 48 -1.88 7.99 -7.76
CA TYR A 48 -3.01 8.23 -8.67
C TYR A 48 -2.62 9.18 -9.81
N SER A 49 -1.83 10.22 -9.50
CA SER A 49 -1.35 11.18 -10.51
C SER A 49 -0.37 10.56 -11.53
N GLN A 50 0.16 9.37 -11.22
CA GLN A 50 1.01 8.58 -12.11
C GLN A 50 0.22 7.49 -12.85
N ASP A 51 -1.10 7.58 -12.84
CA ASP A 51 -2.02 6.72 -13.57
C ASP A 51 -1.87 5.23 -13.24
N VAL A 52 -1.80 4.90 -11.96
CA VAL A 52 -1.81 3.50 -11.50
C VAL A 52 -3.05 2.77 -12.01
N GLU A 53 -2.86 1.63 -12.67
CA GLU A 53 -3.95 0.77 -13.16
C GLU A 53 -4.15 -0.44 -12.25
N ILE A 54 -3.03 -1.01 -11.78
CA ILE A 54 -2.98 -2.15 -10.86
C ILE A 54 -2.11 -1.74 -9.67
N HIS A 55 -2.65 -1.82 -8.47
CA HIS A 55 -1.97 -1.52 -7.23
C HIS A 55 -1.73 -2.79 -6.41
N VAL A 56 -0.48 -3.01 -6.02
CA VAL A 56 -0.08 -4.10 -5.12
C VAL A 56 0.07 -3.57 -3.70
N ALA A 57 -0.83 -4.00 -2.83
CA ALA A 57 -0.86 -3.64 -1.43
C ALA A 57 -0.15 -4.72 -0.60
N SER A 58 1.10 -4.47 -0.23
CA SER A 58 1.88 -5.38 0.63
C SER A 58 1.55 -5.13 2.09
N TRP A 59 1.24 -6.18 2.85
CA TRP A 59 1.01 -6.08 4.29
C TRP A 59 1.69 -7.22 5.07
N PRO A 60 2.16 -6.95 6.30
CA PRO A 60 2.55 -8.00 7.22
C PRO A 60 1.33 -8.84 7.63
N PRO A 61 1.52 -10.01 8.29
CA PRO A 61 0.41 -10.71 8.91
C PRO A 61 -0.27 -9.80 9.95
N ILE A 62 -1.59 -9.66 9.84
CA ILE A 62 -2.42 -8.87 10.78
C ILE A 62 -3.62 -9.71 11.20
N TRP A 63 -3.99 -9.60 12.47
CA TRP A 63 -5.08 -10.36 13.08
C TRP A 63 -6.23 -9.45 13.49
N ASP A 64 -7.44 -9.98 13.45
CA ASP A 64 -8.59 -9.29 14.03
C ASP A 64 -8.58 -9.38 15.57
N LYS A 65 -9.32 -8.47 16.19
CA LYS A 65 -9.39 -8.35 17.65
C LYS A 65 -9.99 -9.62 18.26
N ARG A 66 -9.39 -10.10 19.35
CA ARG A 66 -9.98 -11.16 20.19
C ARG A 66 -10.83 -10.55 21.29
N GLU A 67 -11.91 -11.26 21.64
CA GLU A 67 -12.71 -10.92 22.81
C GLU A 67 -11.82 -10.85 24.06
N GLY A 68 -11.97 -9.80 24.85
CA GLY A 68 -11.20 -9.58 26.09
C GLY A 68 -9.74 -9.12 25.90
N ILE A 69 -9.26 -8.91 24.67
CA ILE A 69 -7.92 -8.36 24.41
C ILE A 69 -8.04 -6.95 23.85
N GLU A 70 -7.50 -5.96 24.57
CA GLU A 70 -7.38 -4.60 24.05
C GLU A 70 -6.33 -4.52 22.94
N TRP A 71 -6.76 -4.05 21.78
CA TRP A 71 -5.98 -3.88 20.57
C TRP A 71 -6.52 -2.69 19.78
N ALA A 72 -5.66 -2.02 19.02
CA ALA A 72 -6.04 -0.85 18.26
C ALA A 72 -6.89 -1.23 17.04
N ASP A 73 -8.05 -0.62 16.88
CA ASP A 73 -9.02 -0.97 15.83
C ASP A 73 -8.49 -0.73 14.41
N HIS A 74 -7.52 0.18 14.26
CA HIS A 74 -6.86 0.46 12.98
C HIS A 74 -5.76 -0.56 12.63
N MET A 75 -5.50 -1.54 13.49
CA MET A 75 -4.50 -2.59 13.31
C MET A 75 -5.15 -3.96 13.17
N THR A 76 -6.20 -4.07 12.37
CA THR A 76 -6.95 -5.31 12.12
C THR A 76 -6.91 -5.68 10.63
N ALA A 77 -7.15 -6.96 10.33
CA ALA A 77 -7.23 -7.43 8.94
C ALA A 77 -8.44 -6.78 8.26
N GLU A 78 -9.55 -6.66 8.98
CA GLU A 78 -10.75 -5.96 8.51
C GLU A 78 -10.45 -4.50 8.12
N MET A 79 -9.79 -3.73 8.99
CA MET A 79 -9.51 -2.32 8.69
C MET A 79 -8.50 -2.17 7.55
N SER A 80 -7.45 -2.99 7.53
CA SER A 80 -6.45 -3.00 6.46
C SER A 80 -7.10 -3.31 5.10
N THR A 81 -8.04 -4.25 5.08
CA THR A 81 -8.86 -4.57 3.89
C THR A 81 -9.70 -3.37 3.45
N LYS A 82 -10.38 -2.68 4.37
CA LYS A 82 -11.19 -1.48 4.06
C LYS A 82 -10.35 -0.32 3.54
N ILE A 83 -9.14 -0.12 4.06
CA ILE A 83 -8.21 0.90 3.59
C ILE A 83 -7.84 0.63 2.12
N CYS A 84 -7.49 -0.61 1.80
CA CYS A 84 -7.18 -1.02 0.43
C CYS A 84 -8.41 -0.96 -0.50
N GLN A 85 -9.59 -1.33 -0.02
CA GLN A 85 -10.83 -1.20 -0.80
C GLN A 85 -11.17 0.27 -1.09
N THR A 86 -10.93 1.16 -0.12
CA THR A 86 -11.09 2.61 -0.31
C THR A 86 -10.11 3.11 -1.37
N MET A 87 -8.86 2.65 -1.34
CA MET A 87 -7.87 2.99 -2.36
C MET A 87 -8.27 2.53 -3.77
N ALA A 88 -8.92 1.37 -3.91
CA ALA A 88 -9.43 0.89 -5.20
C ALA A 88 -10.46 1.88 -5.79
N VAL A 89 -11.34 2.41 -4.95
CA VAL A 89 -12.35 3.41 -5.33
C VAL A 89 -11.73 4.79 -5.58
N GLU A 90 -10.90 5.28 -4.66
CA GLU A 90 -10.25 6.60 -4.77
C GLU A 90 -9.34 6.69 -6.00
N GLY A 91 -8.55 5.65 -6.24
CA GLY A 91 -7.60 5.58 -7.35
C GLY A 91 -8.21 5.04 -8.65
N THR A 92 -9.46 4.56 -8.61
CA THR A 92 -10.11 3.85 -9.74
C THR A 92 -9.22 2.77 -10.34
N CYS A 93 -8.57 1.98 -9.49
CA CYS A 93 -7.56 1.01 -9.87
C CYS A 93 -7.85 -0.35 -9.25
N PHE A 94 -7.33 -1.42 -9.86
CA PHE A 94 -7.41 -2.75 -9.28
C PHE A 94 -6.46 -2.83 -8.09
N VAL A 95 -6.91 -3.37 -6.95
CA VAL A 95 -6.07 -3.49 -5.74
C VAL A 95 -5.91 -4.95 -5.37
N LEU A 96 -4.65 -5.40 -5.28
CA LEU A 96 -4.27 -6.74 -4.87
C LEU A 96 -3.61 -6.67 -3.49
N ILE A 97 -4.31 -7.15 -2.46
CA ILE A 97 -3.74 -7.28 -1.11
C ILE A 97 -2.93 -8.58 -1.05
N CYS A 98 -1.65 -8.46 -0.72
CA CYS A 98 -0.74 -9.57 -0.54
C CYS A 98 -0.27 -9.65 0.92
N THR A 99 -0.50 -10.80 1.56
CA THR A 99 -0.23 -11.01 2.99
C THR A 99 0.40 -12.37 3.22
N GLN A 100 1.19 -12.49 4.27
CA GLN A 100 1.73 -13.76 4.73
C GLN A 100 0.77 -14.44 5.72
N VAL A 101 0.74 -15.78 5.71
CA VAL A 101 0.15 -16.59 6.78
C VAL A 101 1.24 -16.99 7.78
N MET A 102 0.95 -16.82 9.06
CA MET A 102 1.83 -17.24 10.14
C MET A 102 1.37 -18.58 10.71
N SER A 103 2.18 -19.62 10.53
CA SER A 103 2.01 -20.94 11.16
C SER A 103 2.49 -20.94 12.61
N GLU A 104 2.09 -21.95 13.39
CA GLU A 104 2.59 -22.17 14.76
C GLU A 104 4.12 -22.35 14.78
N GLU A 105 4.67 -23.04 13.77
CA GLU A 105 6.12 -23.23 13.64
C GLU A 105 6.83 -21.89 13.41
N SER A 106 6.32 -21.04 12.51
CA SER A 106 6.88 -19.71 12.23
C SER A 106 6.76 -18.79 13.45
N LYS A 107 5.66 -18.88 14.21
CA LYS A 107 5.49 -18.16 15.48
C LYS A 107 6.57 -18.55 16.49
N LYS A 108 6.83 -19.84 16.65
CA LYS A 108 7.89 -20.36 17.54
C LYS A 108 9.28 -19.92 17.08
N LYS A 109 9.60 -20.09 15.79
CA LYS A 109 10.90 -19.67 15.21
C LYS A 109 11.17 -18.18 15.36
N SER A 110 10.11 -17.36 15.38
CA SER A 110 10.19 -15.91 15.53
C SER A 110 10.13 -15.45 17.00
N ASN A 111 10.12 -16.38 17.97
CA ASN A 111 9.98 -16.10 19.40
C ASN A 111 8.73 -15.25 19.74
N LEU A 112 7.61 -15.54 19.08
CA LEU A 112 6.34 -14.82 19.25
C LEU A 112 5.32 -15.61 20.11
N GLU A 113 5.75 -16.64 20.84
CA GLU A 113 4.87 -17.50 21.64
C GLU A 113 4.06 -16.69 22.67
N ASP A 114 4.70 -15.71 23.33
CA ASP A 114 4.08 -14.81 24.31
C ASP A 114 3.36 -13.61 23.68
N PHE A 115 3.41 -13.44 22.36
CA PHE A 115 2.72 -12.36 21.67
C PHE A 115 1.22 -12.70 21.56
N LYS A 116 0.44 -12.20 22.52
CA LYS A 116 -1.00 -12.49 22.67
C LYS A 116 -1.88 -12.17 21.46
N PHE A 117 -1.40 -11.33 20.55
CA PHE A 117 -2.14 -10.93 19.34
C PHE A 117 -1.89 -11.87 18.16
N ALA A 118 -0.76 -12.59 18.14
CA ALA A 118 -0.44 -13.57 17.12
C ALA A 118 -1.37 -14.78 17.22
N GLN A 119 -2.34 -14.84 16.33
CA GLN A 119 -3.22 -16.00 16.16
C GLN A 119 -2.62 -16.93 15.10
N CYS A 120 -2.48 -18.21 15.42
CA CYS A 120 -1.92 -19.20 14.52
C CYS A 120 -2.86 -20.42 14.37
N PRO A 121 -2.90 -21.03 13.17
CA PRO A 121 -2.49 -20.41 11.90
C PRO A 121 -3.35 -19.17 11.62
N GLY A 122 -2.76 -18.08 11.12
CA GLY A 122 -3.49 -16.81 10.98
C GLY A 122 -2.66 -15.70 10.36
N GLY A 123 -3.23 -14.49 10.33
CA GLY A 123 -2.55 -13.29 9.85
C GLY A 123 -2.77 -12.98 8.37
N GLY A 124 -3.25 -13.95 7.59
CA GLY A 124 -3.57 -13.77 6.19
C GLY A 124 -4.91 -13.06 5.98
N PHE A 125 -4.96 -12.13 5.03
CA PHE A 125 -6.18 -11.44 4.60
C PHE A 125 -6.11 -10.98 3.14
N SER A 126 -5.38 -11.73 2.30
CA SER A 126 -5.23 -11.45 0.88
C SER A 126 -6.59 -11.33 0.17
N MET A 127 -6.70 -10.38 -0.75
CA MET A 127 -7.96 -10.01 -1.41
C MET A 127 -7.66 -9.31 -2.74
N ILE A 128 -8.60 -9.36 -3.68
CA ILE A 128 -8.51 -8.61 -4.94
C ILE A 128 -9.79 -7.79 -5.12
N PHE A 129 -9.63 -6.51 -5.44
CA PHE A 129 -10.72 -5.57 -5.75
C PHE A 129 -10.61 -5.03 -7.16
N ASP A 130 -11.75 -4.79 -7.80
CA ASP A 130 -11.81 -4.04 -9.06
C ASP A 130 -11.73 -2.52 -8.85
N ALA A 131 -11.71 -1.76 -9.95
CA ALA A 131 -11.66 -0.30 -9.94
C ALA A 131 -12.88 0.39 -9.30
N PHE A 132 -13.96 -0.34 -9.02
CA PHE A 132 -15.13 0.15 -8.27
C PHE A 132 -15.11 -0.30 -6.81
N GLY A 133 -14.03 -0.97 -6.35
CA GLY A 133 -13.91 -1.52 -5.01
C GLY A 133 -14.72 -2.80 -4.79
N LYS A 134 -15.22 -3.44 -5.85
CA LYS A 134 -15.94 -4.72 -5.73
C LYS A 134 -14.94 -5.85 -5.49
N PRO A 135 -15.18 -6.74 -4.51
CA PRO A 135 -14.37 -7.95 -4.34
C PRO A 135 -14.47 -8.86 -5.57
N LEU A 136 -13.33 -9.27 -6.13
CA LEU A 136 -13.24 -10.16 -7.31
C LEU A 136 -13.02 -11.64 -6.94
N VAL A 137 -12.61 -11.89 -5.71
CA VAL A 137 -12.34 -13.24 -5.19
C VAL A 137 -13.10 -13.46 -3.89
N LYS A 138 -13.06 -14.69 -3.37
CA LYS A 138 -13.48 -14.98 -1.99
C LYS A 138 -12.22 -14.98 -1.12
N ALA A 139 -12.27 -14.31 0.03
CA ALA A 139 -11.18 -14.36 0.99
C ALA A 139 -10.93 -15.81 1.44
N LEU A 140 -9.65 -16.18 1.53
CA LEU A 140 -9.24 -17.42 2.20
C LEU A 140 -9.39 -17.26 3.73
N PRO A 141 -9.58 -18.36 4.47
CA PRO A 141 -9.43 -18.34 5.91
C PRO A 141 -8.06 -17.76 6.32
N PRO A 142 -7.95 -17.01 7.43
CA PRO A 142 -6.70 -16.31 7.78
C PRO A 142 -5.47 -17.19 7.96
N GLY A 143 -5.67 -18.49 8.22
CA GLY A 143 -4.64 -19.49 8.42
C GLY A 143 -4.34 -20.37 7.20
N GLU A 144 -4.97 -20.11 6.06
CA GLU A 144 -4.84 -20.94 4.86
C GLU A 144 -3.92 -20.27 3.82
N GLU A 145 -2.88 -20.99 3.40
CA GLU A 145 -2.02 -20.56 2.29
C GLU A 145 -2.70 -20.86 0.96
N GLY A 146 -2.61 -19.92 0.01
CA GLY A 146 -3.16 -20.13 -1.32
C GLY A 146 -2.87 -18.98 -2.26
N ILE A 147 -3.23 -19.18 -3.54
CA ILE A 147 -3.11 -18.18 -4.58
C ILE A 147 -4.52 -17.76 -5.02
N LEU A 148 -4.78 -16.46 -4.98
CA LEU A 148 -6.03 -15.87 -5.45
C LEU A 148 -5.84 -15.42 -6.90
N TYR A 149 -6.79 -15.78 -7.77
CA TYR A 149 -6.78 -15.44 -9.19
C TYR A 149 -8.02 -14.63 -9.55
N ALA A 150 -7.85 -13.60 -10.37
CA ALA A 150 -8.92 -12.81 -10.96
C ALA A 150 -8.51 -12.36 -12.37
N ASP A 151 -9.48 -12.29 -13.27
CA ASP A 151 -9.30 -11.67 -14.58
C ASP A 151 -9.45 -10.15 -14.46
N VAL A 152 -8.52 -9.42 -15.07
CA VAL A 152 -8.44 -7.95 -14.99
C VAL A 152 -8.67 -7.37 -16.37
N ASP A 153 -9.73 -6.57 -16.50
CA ASP A 153 -9.99 -5.74 -17.67
C ASP A 153 -9.65 -4.28 -17.35
N LEU A 154 -8.54 -3.79 -17.92
CA LEU A 154 -8.07 -2.42 -17.67
C LEU A 154 -9.01 -1.35 -18.23
N ASP A 155 -9.92 -1.68 -19.16
CA ASP A 155 -10.94 -0.73 -19.60
C ASP A 155 -11.91 -0.35 -18.47
N LEU A 156 -12.04 -1.20 -17.43
CA LEU A 156 -12.90 -0.91 -16.28
C LEU A 156 -12.41 0.30 -15.47
N LYS A 157 -11.09 0.53 -15.40
CA LYS A 157 -10.54 1.75 -14.80
C LYS A 157 -11.05 3.00 -15.53
N ARG A 158 -11.04 2.99 -16.86
CA ARG A 158 -11.52 4.13 -17.66
C ARG A 158 -13.00 4.41 -17.39
N GLN A 159 -13.81 3.38 -17.23
CA GLN A 159 -15.21 3.51 -16.85
C GLN A 159 -15.38 4.08 -15.44
N ALA A 160 -14.59 3.63 -14.48
CA ALA A 160 -14.60 4.16 -13.12
C ALA A 160 -14.17 5.64 -13.08
N GLN A 161 -13.12 6.01 -13.80
CA GLN A 161 -12.62 7.39 -13.92
C GLN A 161 -13.66 8.36 -14.50
N GLN A 162 -14.53 7.91 -15.41
CA GLN A 162 -15.64 8.74 -15.91
C GLN A 162 -16.56 9.20 -14.77
N SER A 163 -16.72 8.39 -13.72
CA SER A 163 -17.54 8.73 -12.55
C SER A 163 -16.75 9.52 -11.51
N LEU A 164 -15.51 9.10 -11.21
CA LEU A 164 -14.67 9.70 -10.16
C LEU A 164 -13.20 9.70 -10.59
N ASP A 165 -12.64 10.87 -10.87
CA ASP A 165 -11.21 11.03 -11.13
C ASP A 165 -10.63 12.13 -10.24
N VAL A 166 -10.05 11.72 -9.10
CA VAL A 166 -9.60 12.61 -8.03
C VAL A 166 -8.35 13.44 -8.40
N VAL A 167 -7.64 13.07 -9.45
CA VAL A 167 -6.47 13.81 -9.97
C VAL A 167 -6.77 14.51 -11.30
N GLY A 168 -7.82 14.11 -12.01
CA GLY A 168 -8.31 14.75 -13.22
C GLY A 168 -9.54 15.62 -12.98
N HIS A 169 -10.67 15.26 -13.59
CA HIS A 169 -11.83 16.16 -13.72
C HIS A 169 -12.53 16.52 -12.40
N TYR A 170 -12.41 15.68 -11.37
CA TYR A 170 -12.99 15.95 -10.05
C TYR A 170 -12.05 16.76 -9.14
N SER A 171 -10.84 17.08 -9.61
CA SER A 171 -9.85 17.84 -8.86
C SER A 171 -10.02 19.37 -9.02
N ARG A 172 -9.48 20.13 -8.06
CA ARG A 172 -9.42 21.61 -8.09
C ARG A 172 -7.98 22.09 -7.87
N PRO A 173 -7.08 21.92 -8.86
CA PRO A 173 -5.67 22.29 -8.73
C PRO A 173 -5.45 23.80 -8.53
N ASP A 174 -6.45 24.62 -8.87
CA ASP A 174 -6.49 26.04 -8.57
C ASP A 174 -6.71 26.36 -7.07
N LEU A 175 -7.25 25.40 -6.30
CA LEU A 175 -7.47 25.51 -4.86
C LEU A 175 -6.43 24.73 -4.05
N LEU A 176 -6.15 23.47 -4.45
CA LEU A 176 -5.26 22.55 -3.75
C LEU A 176 -4.40 21.79 -4.77
N SER A 177 -3.08 21.85 -4.59
CA SER A 177 -2.12 21.17 -5.45
C SER A 177 -1.02 20.48 -4.64
N LEU A 178 -0.50 19.36 -5.15
CA LEU A 178 0.64 18.65 -4.57
C LEU A 178 1.94 18.99 -5.32
N THR A 179 2.98 19.38 -4.59
CA THR A 179 4.35 19.46 -5.11
C THR A 179 5.19 18.37 -4.45
N ALA A 180 5.72 17.44 -5.26
CA ALA A 180 6.58 16.35 -4.78
C ALA A 180 8.06 16.69 -4.98
N ASN A 181 8.88 16.50 -3.94
CA ASN A 181 10.33 16.70 -4.03
C ASN A 181 11.02 15.39 -4.41
N ALA A 182 11.50 15.32 -5.65
CA ALA A 182 12.25 14.17 -6.19
C ALA A 182 13.73 14.15 -5.78
N THR A 183 14.23 15.21 -5.13
CA THR A 183 15.64 15.36 -4.82
C THR A 183 16.00 14.49 -3.63
N GLU A 184 17.00 13.62 -3.81
CA GLU A 184 17.57 12.82 -2.73
C GLU A 184 18.16 13.71 -1.63
N ALA A 185 17.84 13.41 -0.37
CA ALA A 185 18.41 14.13 0.77
C ALA A 185 19.87 13.68 0.97
N ARG A 186 20.80 14.64 0.96
CA ARG A 186 22.23 14.38 1.16
C ARG A 186 22.66 14.88 2.54
N PRO A 187 23.33 14.06 3.37
CA PRO A 187 23.89 14.51 4.65
C PRO A 187 24.92 15.64 4.48
N VAL A 188 25.60 15.68 3.33
CA VAL A 188 26.59 16.70 2.99
C VAL A 188 26.43 17.09 1.52
N THR A 189 26.16 18.37 1.27
CA THR A 189 26.27 18.97 -0.06
C THR A 189 27.51 19.84 -0.08
N ARG A 190 28.49 19.48 -0.91
CA ARG A 190 29.70 20.30 -1.10
C ARG A 190 29.39 21.39 -2.10
N MET A 191 29.77 22.63 -1.79
CA MET A 191 29.73 23.70 -2.78
C MET A 191 30.71 23.34 -3.91
N GLN A 192 30.30 23.49 -5.17
CA GLN A 192 31.26 23.45 -6.28
C GLN A 192 32.14 24.68 -6.15
N ASP A 193 33.46 24.48 -6.11
CA ASP A 193 34.41 25.58 -6.28
C ASP A 193 34.17 26.18 -7.67
N ASN A 194 33.59 27.37 -7.71
CA ASN A 194 33.49 28.18 -8.92
C ASN A 194 34.90 28.62 -9.33
N ASN A 195 35.70 27.70 -9.90
CA ASN A 195 36.85 28.08 -10.70
C ASN A 195 36.35 28.54 -12.08
N ASN A 196 35.70 29.71 -12.10
CA ASN A 196 35.76 30.58 -13.27
C ASN A 196 37.20 31.10 -13.37
N SER A 197 38.06 30.32 -14.00
CA SER A 197 39.31 30.83 -14.54
C SER A 197 38.98 31.73 -15.73
N HIS A 198 39.06 33.04 -15.48
CA HIS A 198 39.26 34.07 -16.50
C HIS A 198 40.49 33.78 -17.36
#